data_AF-A0A5K1HJP3-F1
#
_entry.id   AF-A0A5K1HJP3-F1
#
_cell.length_a   1.000
_cell.length_b   1.000
_cell.length_c   1.000
_cell.angle_alpha   90.00
_cell.angle_beta   90.00
_cell.angle_gamma   90.00
#
_symmetry.space_group_name_H-M   'P 1'
#
loop_
_entity.id
_entity.type
_entity.pdbx_description
1 polymer ?
#
loop_
_entity_poly.entity_id
_entity_poly.type
_entity_poly.pdbx_seq_one_letter_code
_entity_poly.pdbx_strand_id
1 'polypeptide(L)'
;MQLLIQQKWLALPEDQRASLRSYVVDLILQYSSVENLSKSMHNILSKLNSILVQIVKYEWNSTWRSFINDICESSNKNMSICENNFYILKMLSEEIFDHSKNQMTQYQIQELKKQMNTDFTTIFSLCKLILENLHQAKQTLVRACLETLNAFLSWIPMYYIICTDLIDKLVLMFPSDYLRNHALACLVEIASLPIDPNNQDEKNKYLFMLQRVTEELNSLIPISNEDEKVQQMLASVKKKNRNVFE
;
A
#
# COMPACT_ATOMS: atom_id res chain seq x y z
N MET A 1 13.91 7.34 -22.01
CA MET A 1 13.40 5.97 -21.81
C MET A 1 11.91 5.95 -21.49
N GLN A 2 11.42 6.62 -20.44
CA GLN A 2 9.98 6.61 -20.09
C GLN A 2 9.04 7.05 -21.24
N LEU A 3 9.33 8.15 -21.94
CA LEU A 3 8.54 8.59 -23.10
C LEU A 3 8.52 7.58 -24.25
N LEU A 4 9.63 6.87 -24.47
CA LEU A 4 9.72 5.83 -25.49
C LEU A 4 8.77 4.67 -25.15
N ILE A 5 8.73 4.26 -23.88
CA ILE A 5 7.83 3.21 -23.40
C ILE A 5 6.38 3.67 -23.55
N GLN A 6 6.06 4.88 -23.09
CA GLN A 6 4.69 5.39 -23.15
C GLN A 6 4.15 5.56 -24.57
N GLN A 7 5.00 5.94 -25.54
CA GLN A 7 4.53 6.30 -26.88
C GLN A 7 4.79 5.22 -27.94
N LYS A 8 5.81 4.38 -27.76
CA LYS A 8 6.33 3.51 -28.83
C LYS A 8 6.71 2.10 -28.37
N TRP A 9 6.37 1.67 -27.14
CA TRP A 9 6.77 0.34 -26.65
C TRP A 9 6.34 -0.80 -27.57
N LEU A 10 5.07 -0.81 -27.98
CA LEU A 10 4.53 -1.87 -28.84
C LEU A 10 5.08 -1.81 -30.28
N ALA A 11 5.72 -0.71 -30.69
CA ALA A 11 6.36 -0.58 -32.00
C ALA A 11 7.79 -1.15 -32.03
N LEU A 12 8.40 -1.42 -30.86
CA LEU A 12 9.72 -2.04 -30.79
C LEU A 12 9.63 -3.55 -31.12
N PRO A 13 10.64 -4.14 -31.77
CA PRO A 13 10.77 -5.59 -31.89
C PRO A 13 10.77 -6.30 -30.53
N GLU A 14 10.25 -7.52 -30.48
CA GLU A 14 10.12 -8.30 -29.25
C GLU A 14 11.46 -8.51 -28.54
N ASP A 15 12.51 -8.84 -29.29
CA ASP A 15 13.87 -9.03 -28.75
C ASP A 15 14.39 -7.76 -28.05
N GLN A 16 14.08 -6.58 -28.60
CA GLN A 16 14.49 -5.31 -28.01
C GLN A 16 13.72 -5.01 -26.74
N ARG A 17 12.40 -5.28 -26.71
CA ARG A 17 11.59 -5.14 -25.50
C ARG A 17 12.08 -6.06 -24.39
N ALA A 18 12.33 -7.34 -24.71
CA ALA A 18 12.86 -8.31 -23.76
C ALA A 18 14.22 -7.88 -23.21
N SER A 19 15.13 -7.42 -24.07
CA SER A 19 16.46 -6.94 -23.67
C SER A 19 16.37 -5.70 -22.77
N LEU A 20 15.52 -4.73 -23.11
CA LEU A 20 15.32 -3.53 -22.31
C LEU A 20 14.69 -3.85 -20.95
N ARG A 21 13.72 -4.77 -20.92
CA ARG A 21 13.10 -5.27 -19.68
C ARG A 21 14.14 -5.90 -18.77
N SER A 22 14.91 -6.87 -19.27
CA SER A 22 15.95 -7.54 -18.50
C SER A 22 16.97 -6.54 -17.96
N TYR A 23 17.42 -5.60 -18.79
CA TYR A 23 18.34 -4.55 -18.37
C TYR A 23 17.80 -3.69 -17.21
N VAL A 24 16.54 -3.25 -17.29
CA VAL A 24 15.91 -2.46 -16.21
C VAL A 24 15.78 -3.28 -14.94
N VAL A 25 15.38 -4.56 -15.04
CA VAL A 25 15.27 -5.47 -13.89
C VAL A 25 16.63 -5.69 -13.22
N ASP A 26 17.67 -5.94 -14.01
CA ASP A 26 19.03 -6.17 -13.50
C ASP A 26 19.56 -4.93 -12.77
N LEU A 27 19.34 -3.73 -13.31
CA LEU A 27 19.67 -2.48 -12.61
C LEU A 27 18.89 -2.33 -11.31
N ILE A 28 17.59 -2.61 -11.30
CA ILE A 28 16.79 -2.52 -10.07
C ILE A 28 17.33 -3.49 -9.01
N LEU A 29 17.61 -4.73 -9.38
CA LEU A 29 18.18 -5.72 -8.46
C LEU A 29 19.56 -5.29 -7.94
N GLN A 30 20.43 -4.77 -8.81
CA GLN A 30 21.74 -4.28 -8.42
C GLN A 30 21.63 -3.14 -7.41
N TYR A 31 20.83 -2.12 -7.69
CA TYR A 31 20.72 -0.94 -6.82
C TYR A 31 19.95 -1.24 -5.53
N SER A 32 18.85 -1.99 -5.59
CA SER A 32 18.03 -2.32 -4.41
C SER A 32 18.71 -3.29 -3.44
N SER A 33 19.72 -4.04 -3.88
CA SER A 33 20.50 -4.91 -2.99
C SER A 33 21.38 -4.15 -1.98
N VAL A 34 21.63 -2.86 -2.22
CA VAL A 34 22.51 -2.01 -1.39
C VAL A 34 21.71 -1.38 -0.26
N GLU A 35 22.09 -1.63 1.00
CA GLU A 35 21.32 -1.16 2.16
C GLU A 35 21.41 0.35 2.41
N ASN A 36 22.57 0.95 2.15
CA ASN A 36 22.84 2.37 2.45
C ASN A 36 23.10 3.14 1.16
N LEU A 37 22.07 3.26 0.32
CA LEU A 37 22.15 4.04 -0.91
C LEU A 37 22.28 5.54 -0.57
N SER A 38 23.09 6.25 -1.36
CA SER A 38 23.09 7.71 -1.31
C SER A 38 21.76 8.26 -1.82
N LYS A 39 21.40 9.48 -1.42
CA LYS A 39 20.15 10.15 -1.87
C LYS A 39 20.01 10.19 -3.39
N SER A 40 21.12 10.41 -4.12
CA SER A 40 21.09 10.40 -5.59
C SER A 40 20.77 9.01 -6.15
N MET A 41 21.34 7.94 -5.57
CA MET A 41 21.06 6.58 -6.00
C MET A 41 19.63 6.14 -5.65
N HIS A 42 19.08 6.59 -4.52
CA HIS A 42 17.65 6.41 -4.22
C HIS A 42 16.75 7.05 -5.28
N ASN A 43 17.06 8.26 -5.75
CA ASN A 43 16.30 8.91 -6.82
C ASN A 43 16.40 8.13 -8.14
N ILE A 44 17.57 7.58 -8.46
CA ILE A 44 17.77 6.72 -9.64
C ILE A 44 16.94 5.45 -9.51
N LEU A 45 16.98 4.78 -8.36
CA LEU A 45 16.20 3.56 -8.11
C LEU A 45 14.70 3.82 -8.22
N SER A 46 14.20 4.89 -7.59
CA SER A 46 12.80 5.32 -7.74
C SER A 46 12.43 5.56 -9.19
N LYS A 47 13.33 6.16 -9.99
CA LYS A 47 13.10 6.37 -11.42
C LYS A 47 13.08 5.07 -12.22
N LEU A 48 13.96 4.13 -11.90
CA LEU A 48 13.99 2.80 -12.51
C LEU A 48 12.70 2.03 -12.19
N ASN A 49 12.23 2.07 -10.95
CA ASN A 49 10.97 1.45 -10.55
C ASN A 49 9.79 2.04 -11.35
N SER A 50 9.73 3.36 -11.51
CA SER A 50 8.71 4.02 -12.33
C SER A 50 8.77 3.54 -13.79
N ILE A 51 9.98 3.40 -14.36
CA ILE A 51 10.17 2.85 -15.70
C ILE A 51 9.69 1.39 -15.80
N LEU A 52 10.01 0.56 -14.81
CA LEU A 52 9.56 -0.83 -14.74
C LEU A 52 8.03 -0.90 -14.71
N VAL A 53 7.36 -0.09 -13.89
CA VAL A 53 5.89 -0.04 -13.83
C VAL A 53 5.30 0.33 -15.20
N GLN A 54 5.90 1.26 -15.93
CA GLN A 54 5.45 1.58 -17.29
C GLN A 54 5.62 0.40 -18.27
N ILE A 55 6.67 -0.41 -18.14
CA ILE A 55 6.85 -1.63 -18.95
C ILE A 55 5.78 -2.67 -18.58
N VAL A 56 5.60 -2.93 -17.29
CA VAL A 56 4.64 -3.93 -16.76
C VAL A 56 3.22 -3.63 -17.23
N LYS A 57 2.79 -2.36 -17.26
CA LYS A 57 1.46 -1.98 -17.79
C LYS A 57 1.19 -2.50 -19.20
N TYR A 58 2.21 -2.63 -20.06
CA TYR A 58 2.05 -3.16 -21.41
C TYR A 58 2.27 -4.68 -21.50
N GLU A 59 3.17 -5.24 -20.68
CA GLU A 59 3.60 -6.63 -20.81
C GLU A 59 2.88 -7.62 -19.90
N TRP A 60 2.31 -7.16 -18.78
CA TRP A 60 1.79 -8.05 -17.75
C TRP A 60 0.66 -8.95 -18.25
N ASN A 61 -0.27 -8.41 -19.05
CA ASN A 61 -1.35 -9.20 -19.65
C ASN A 61 -0.95 -9.97 -20.92
N SER A 62 0.27 -9.77 -21.42
CA SER A 62 0.76 -10.37 -22.65
C SER A 62 1.95 -11.29 -22.41
N THR A 63 3.17 -10.74 -22.46
CA THR A 63 4.44 -11.48 -22.48
C THR A 63 5.04 -11.72 -21.09
N TRP A 64 4.55 -11.06 -20.04
CA TRP A 64 5.11 -11.16 -18.68
C TRP A 64 4.05 -11.39 -17.61
N ARG A 65 3.23 -12.44 -17.80
CA ARG A 65 2.15 -12.81 -16.86
C ARG A 65 2.64 -13.20 -15.47
N SER A 66 3.87 -13.69 -15.36
CA SER A 66 4.47 -14.12 -14.09
C SER A 66 4.96 -12.97 -13.21
N PHE A 67 4.88 -11.70 -13.65
CA PHE A 67 5.51 -10.56 -12.97
C PHE A 67 5.26 -10.51 -11.46
N ILE A 68 4.01 -10.69 -10.98
CA ILE A 68 3.70 -10.67 -9.55
C ILE A 68 4.34 -11.84 -8.79
N ASN A 69 4.38 -13.03 -9.40
CA ASN A 69 5.06 -14.17 -8.78
C ASN A 69 6.57 -13.93 -8.73
N ASP A 70 7.16 -13.44 -9.83
CA ASP A 70 8.60 -13.17 -9.94
C ASP A 70 9.05 -12.11 -8.91
N ILE A 71 8.29 -11.01 -8.77
CA ILE A 71 8.61 -9.95 -7.82
C ILE A 71 8.46 -10.42 -6.37
N CYS A 72 7.39 -11.15 -6.05
CA CYS A 72 7.19 -11.71 -4.72
C CYS A 72 8.24 -12.77 -4.37
N GLU A 73 8.66 -13.61 -5.31
CA GLU A 73 9.72 -14.59 -5.09
C GLU A 73 11.08 -13.89 -4.86
N SER A 74 11.37 -12.84 -5.64
CA SER A 74 12.62 -12.07 -5.48
C SER A 74 12.73 -11.36 -4.13
N SER A 75 11.59 -11.01 -3.50
CA SER A 75 11.54 -10.40 -2.17
C SER A 75 12.14 -11.29 -1.07
N ASN A 76 12.20 -12.61 -1.25
CA ASN A 76 12.79 -13.52 -0.28
C ASN A 76 14.32 -13.50 -0.25
N LYS A 77 14.97 -12.86 -1.23
CA LYS A 77 16.43 -12.87 -1.38
C LYS A 77 17.14 -11.90 -0.43
N ASN A 78 16.54 -10.73 -0.21
CA ASN A 78 17.15 -9.64 0.57
C ASN A 78 16.06 -8.66 1.05
N MET A 79 16.13 -8.22 2.30
CA MET A 79 15.17 -7.29 2.89
C MET A 79 15.10 -5.94 2.16
N SER A 80 16.21 -5.42 1.66
CA SER A 80 16.27 -4.17 0.87
C SER A 80 15.62 -4.34 -0.51
N ILE A 81 15.75 -5.52 -1.13
CA ILE A 81 15.03 -5.86 -2.37
C ILE A 81 13.54 -5.95 -2.08
N CYS A 82 13.15 -6.64 -1.00
CA CYS A 82 11.76 -6.71 -0.54
C CYS A 82 11.15 -5.32 -0.32
N GLU A 83 11.88 -4.41 0.33
CA GLU A 83 11.45 -3.03 0.55
C GLU A 83 11.20 -2.32 -0.77
N ASN A 84 12.14 -2.43 -1.72
CA ASN A 84 11.99 -1.83 -3.04
C ASN A 84 10.81 -2.42 -3.84
N ASN A 85 10.59 -3.72 -3.71
CA ASN A 85 9.47 -4.42 -4.35
C ASN A 85 8.12 -3.91 -3.84
N PHE A 86 7.99 -3.59 -2.55
CA PHE A 86 6.79 -2.92 -2.04
C PHE A 86 6.56 -1.56 -2.72
N TYR A 87 7.60 -0.73 -2.88
CA TYR A 87 7.45 0.54 -3.62
C TYR A 87 7.01 0.32 -5.08
N ILE A 88 7.53 -0.70 -5.77
CA ILE A 88 7.10 -1.05 -7.13
C ILE A 88 5.63 -1.46 -7.16
N LEU A 89 5.20 -2.33 -6.23
CA LEU A 89 3.82 -2.80 -6.13
C LEU A 89 2.84 -1.66 -5.81
N LYS A 90 3.23 -0.75 -4.91
CA LYS A 90 2.48 0.48 -4.62
C LYS A 90 2.31 1.34 -5.87
N MET A 91 3.41 1.69 -6.55
CA MET A 91 3.36 2.49 -7.78
C MET A 91 2.51 1.83 -8.87
N LEU A 92 2.58 0.51 -9.03
CA LEU A 92 1.76 -0.22 -9.99
C LEU A 92 0.27 -0.10 -9.65
N SER A 93 -0.09 -0.23 -8.38
CA SER A 93 -1.47 -0.06 -7.93
C SER A 93 -1.98 1.36 -8.15
N GLU A 94 -1.22 2.38 -7.75
CA GLU A 94 -1.58 3.79 -7.97
C GLU A 94 -1.76 4.11 -9.47
N GLU A 95 -0.92 3.54 -10.34
CA GLU A 95 -1.04 3.71 -11.80
C GLU A 95 -2.32 3.05 -12.38
N ILE A 96 -2.74 1.91 -11.84
CA ILE A 96 -3.90 1.15 -12.32
C ILE A 96 -5.22 1.68 -11.75
N PHE A 97 -5.23 2.08 -10.48
CA PHE A 97 -6.45 2.43 -9.75
C PHE A 97 -6.67 3.94 -9.63
N ASP A 98 -5.62 4.75 -9.44
CA ASP A 98 -5.74 6.19 -9.15
C ASP A 98 -5.42 7.09 -10.36
N HIS A 99 -4.35 6.79 -11.10
CA HIS A 99 -3.84 7.63 -12.20
C HIS A 99 -4.29 7.19 -13.60
N SER A 100 -5.19 6.22 -13.68
CA SER A 100 -5.56 5.54 -14.92
C SER A 100 -6.26 6.42 -15.96
N LYS A 101 -6.67 7.66 -15.62
CA LYS A 101 -7.55 8.47 -16.47
C LYS A 101 -6.96 8.98 -17.78
N ASN A 102 -5.63 8.98 -17.98
CA ASN A 102 -5.03 9.73 -19.11
C ASN A 102 -3.94 9.00 -19.96
N GLN A 103 -3.66 7.72 -19.74
CA GLN A 103 -2.53 7.04 -20.42
C GLN A 103 -2.87 5.73 -21.15
N MET A 104 -4.00 5.10 -20.83
CA MET A 104 -4.39 3.82 -21.42
C MET A 104 -5.89 3.82 -21.74
N THR A 105 -6.32 2.92 -22.62
CA THR A 105 -7.75 2.74 -22.90
C THR A 105 -8.48 2.16 -21.69
N GLN A 106 -9.78 2.45 -21.56
CA GLN A 106 -10.61 1.88 -20.48
C GLN A 106 -10.57 0.35 -20.45
N TYR A 107 -10.55 -0.30 -21.62
CA TYR A 107 -10.44 -1.76 -21.74
C TYR A 107 -9.12 -2.29 -21.17
N GLN A 108 -7.98 -1.68 -21.52
CA GLN A 108 -6.68 -2.08 -20.99
C GLN A 108 -6.60 -1.93 -19.46
N ILE A 109 -7.18 -0.85 -18.92
CA ILE A 109 -7.24 -0.62 -17.47
C ILE A 109 -8.08 -1.71 -16.79
N GLN A 110 -9.24 -2.09 -17.37
CA GLN A 110 -10.07 -3.15 -16.83
C GLN A 110 -9.33 -4.50 -16.81
N GLU A 111 -8.61 -4.84 -17.88
CA GLU A 111 -7.80 -6.06 -17.93
C GLU A 111 -6.68 -6.03 -16.88
N LEU A 112 -5.98 -4.91 -16.70
CA LEU A 112 -4.96 -4.76 -15.64
C LEU A 112 -5.55 -4.89 -14.24
N LYS A 113 -6.73 -4.29 -13.99
CA LYS A 113 -7.45 -4.46 -12.70
C LYS A 113 -7.82 -5.91 -12.45
N LYS A 114 -8.31 -6.62 -13.47
CA LYS A 114 -8.66 -8.04 -13.38
C LYS A 114 -7.45 -8.92 -13.08
N GLN A 115 -6.33 -8.67 -13.76
CA GLN A 115 -5.08 -9.37 -13.52
C GLN A 115 -4.55 -9.10 -12.10
N MET A 116 -4.53 -7.83 -11.66
CA MET A 116 -4.15 -7.48 -10.28
C MET A 116 -5.01 -8.18 -9.24
N ASN A 117 -6.32 -8.26 -9.43
CA ASN A 117 -7.20 -8.99 -8.51
C ASN A 117 -6.92 -10.49 -8.47
N THR A 118 -6.56 -11.08 -9.61
CA THR A 118 -6.23 -12.51 -9.72
C THR A 118 -4.92 -12.82 -8.97
N ASP A 119 -3.93 -11.94 -9.09
CA ASP A 119 -2.61 -12.13 -8.48
C ASP A 119 -2.54 -11.55 -7.05
N PHE A 120 -3.59 -10.87 -6.57
CA PHE A 120 -3.56 -10.15 -5.30
C PHE A 120 -3.30 -11.05 -4.09
N THR A 121 -3.77 -12.30 -4.12
CA THR A 121 -3.51 -13.27 -3.04
C THR A 121 -2.02 -13.42 -2.78
N THR A 122 -1.21 -13.53 -3.85
CA THR A 122 0.26 -13.64 -3.74
C THR A 122 0.87 -12.40 -3.09
N ILE A 123 0.39 -11.22 -3.47
CA ILE A 123 0.83 -9.93 -2.90
C ILE A 123 0.46 -9.86 -1.41
N PHE A 124 -0.78 -10.21 -1.08
CA PHE A 124 -1.28 -10.17 0.30
C PHE A 124 -0.55 -11.17 1.20
N SER A 125 -0.20 -12.37 0.70
CA SER A 125 0.65 -13.31 1.42
C SER A 125 2.02 -12.73 1.75
N LEU A 126 2.63 -11.98 0.83
CA LEU A 126 3.89 -11.28 1.10
C LEU A 126 3.70 -10.20 2.18
N CYS A 127 2.65 -9.38 2.11
CA CYS A 127 2.32 -8.41 3.16
C CYS A 127 2.19 -9.12 4.51
N LYS A 128 1.40 -10.21 4.57
CA LYS A 128 1.16 -10.98 5.78
C LYS A 128 2.45 -11.51 6.39
N LEU A 129 3.36 -12.03 5.56
CA LEU A 129 4.67 -12.51 6.00
C LEU A 129 5.46 -11.42 6.74
N ILE A 130 5.47 -10.18 6.23
CA ILE A 130 6.15 -9.05 6.89
C ILE A 130 5.44 -8.65 8.18
N LEU A 131 4.10 -8.60 8.17
CA LEU A 131 3.28 -8.25 9.34
C LEU A 131 3.32 -9.33 10.45
N GLU A 132 3.62 -10.58 10.12
CA GLU A 132 3.84 -11.65 11.09
C GLU A 132 5.25 -11.60 11.70
N ASN A 133 6.23 -11.05 10.98
CA ASN A 133 7.64 -11.01 11.38
C ASN A 133 8.14 -9.59 11.74
N LEU A 134 7.27 -8.74 12.30
CA LEU A 134 7.54 -7.33 12.60
C LEU A 134 8.83 -7.08 13.40
N HIS A 135 9.14 -7.97 14.35
CA HIS A 135 10.32 -7.83 15.20
C HIS A 135 11.64 -8.16 14.50
N GLN A 136 11.58 -8.91 13.39
CA GLN A 136 12.75 -9.33 12.61
C GLN A 136 12.95 -8.44 11.37
N ALA A 137 11.89 -7.81 10.89
CA ALA A 137 11.93 -6.94 9.73
C ALA A 137 12.55 -5.56 10.06
N LYS A 138 13.25 -4.98 9.08
CA LYS A 138 13.69 -3.58 9.15
C LYS A 138 12.46 -2.67 9.26
N GLN A 139 12.53 -1.63 10.08
CA GLN A 139 11.42 -0.68 10.25
C GLN A 139 11.01 0.01 8.92
N THR A 140 11.99 0.33 8.06
CA THR A 140 11.74 0.88 6.71
C THR A 140 10.97 -0.08 5.81
N LEU A 141 11.28 -1.38 5.88
CA LEU A 141 10.55 -2.43 5.17
C LEU A 141 9.10 -2.55 5.66
N VAL A 142 8.88 -2.58 6.97
CA VAL A 142 7.52 -2.62 7.54
C VAL A 142 6.73 -1.38 7.10
N ARG A 143 7.36 -0.21 7.14
CA ARG A 143 6.76 1.04 6.63
C ARG A 143 6.39 0.92 5.15
N ALA A 144 7.28 0.45 4.29
CA ALA A 144 7.01 0.27 2.86
C ALA A 144 5.83 -0.69 2.64
N CYS A 145 5.77 -1.78 3.41
CA CYS A 145 4.64 -2.71 3.40
C CYS A 145 3.33 -2.02 3.80
N LEU A 146 3.30 -1.21 4.86
CA LEU A 146 2.10 -0.49 5.31
C LEU A 146 1.65 0.57 4.31
N GLU A 147 2.58 1.36 3.76
CA GLU A 147 2.25 2.34 2.72
C GLU A 147 1.70 1.68 1.45
N THR A 148 2.19 0.49 1.11
CA THR A 148 1.71 -0.30 -0.02
C THR A 148 0.33 -0.88 0.25
N LEU A 149 0.13 -1.44 1.45
CA LEU A 149 -1.17 -1.91 1.88
C LEU A 149 -2.21 -0.78 1.87
N ASN A 150 -1.85 0.41 2.34
CA ASN A 150 -2.75 1.57 2.35
C ASN A 150 -3.26 1.92 0.94
N ALA A 151 -2.39 1.89 -0.07
CA ALA A 151 -2.78 2.09 -1.48
C ALA A 151 -3.69 0.96 -2.03
N PHE A 152 -3.69 -0.21 -1.40
CA PHE A 152 -4.53 -1.34 -1.81
C PHE A 152 -5.93 -1.31 -1.20
N LEU A 153 -6.05 -0.80 0.04
CA LEU A 153 -7.28 -0.91 0.84
C LEU A 153 -8.53 -0.34 0.15
N SER A 154 -8.38 0.67 -0.71
CA SER A 154 -9.49 1.30 -1.44
C SER A 154 -10.15 0.41 -2.50
N TRP A 155 -9.48 -0.65 -2.97
CA TRP A 155 -9.96 -1.47 -4.08
C TRP A 155 -9.91 -2.99 -3.85
N ILE A 156 -9.25 -3.48 -2.80
CA ILE A 156 -9.16 -4.91 -2.54
C ILE A 156 -10.51 -5.50 -2.11
N PRO A 157 -10.74 -6.81 -2.38
CA PRO A 157 -11.93 -7.48 -1.86
C PRO A 157 -12.02 -7.41 -0.33
N MET A 158 -13.21 -7.09 0.17
CA MET A 158 -13.48 -6.88 1.60
C MET A 158 -13.11 -8.10 2.49
N TYR A 159 -13.14 -9.33 1.94
CA TYR A 159 -12.77 -10.53 2.69
C TYR A 159 -11.34 -10.49 3.24
N TYR A 160 -10.40 -9.80 2.57
CA TYR A 160 -9.04 -9.64 3.08
C TYR A 160 -8.98 -8.82 4.37
N ILE A 161 -9.97 -7.97 4.60
CA ILE A 161 -10.06 -7.12 5.79
C ILE A 161 -10.86 -7.83 6.89
N ILE A 162 -12.00 -8.43 6.53
CA ILE A 162 -12.92 -9.06 7.52
C ILE A 162 -12.39 -10.41 8.00
N CYS A 163 -11.99 -11.27 7.07
CA CYS A 163 -11.72 -12.69 7.35
C CYS A 163 -10.26 -12.94 7.77
N THR A 164 -9.46 -11.89 7.95
CA THR A 164 -8.07 -11.99 8.39
C THR A 164 -7.84 -11.26 9.71
N ASP A 165 -6.65 -11.43 10.27
CA ASP A 165 -6.17 -10.72 11.45
C ASP A 165 -5.55 -9.36 11.10
N LEU A 166 -5.81 -8.81 9.90
CA LEU A 166 -5.18 -7.57 9.45
C LEU A 166 -5.42 -6.40 10.41
N ILE A 167 -6.67 -6.18 10.82
CA ILE A 167 -7.02 -5.10 11.77
C ILE A 167 -6.29 -5.29 13.10
N ASP A 168 -6.27 -6.52 13.61
CA ASP A 168 -5.57 -6.87 14.85
C ASP A 168 -4.08 -6.54 14.75
N LYS A 169 -3.43 -6.90 13.63
CA LYS A 169 -2.01 -6.58 13.36
C LYS A 169 -1.76 -5.08 13.28
N LEU A 170 -2.64 -4.31 12.64
CA LEU A 170 -2.51 -2.85 12.54
C LEU A 170 -2.62 -2.19 13.92
N VAL A 171 -3.57 -2.62 14.76
CA VAL A 171 -3.73 -2.12 16.12
C VAL A 171 -2.50 -2.42 16.99
N LEU A 172 -1.91 -3.61 16.87
CA LEU A 172 -0.71 -3.99 17.61
C LEU A 172 0.52 -3.10 17.34
N MET A 173 0.49 -2.29 16.27
CA MET A 173 1.57 -1.36 15.93
C MET A 173 1.45 0.00 16.63
N PHE A 174 0.33 0.30 17.29
CA PHE A 174 0.06 1.60 17.93
C PHE A 174 1.09 2.00 19.00
N PRO A 175 1.63 1.07 19.82
CA PRO A 175 2.69 1.41 20.76
C PRO A 175 3.97 1.94 20.11
N SER A 176 4.23 1.63 18.83
CA SER A 176 5.42 2.09 18.12
C SER A 176 5.21 3.48 17.51
N ASP A 177 5.91 4.51 18.00
CA ASP A 177 5.83 5.87 17.45
C ASP A 177 6.17 5.94 15.95
N TYR A 178 7.06 5.05 15.47
CA TYR A 178 7.48 5.00 14.07
C TYR A 178 6.41 4.41 13.14
N LEU A 179 5.71 3.37 13.59
CA LEU A 179 4.71 2.65 12.79
C LEU A 179 3.28 3.16 12.98
N ARG A 180 2.98 3.79 14.12
CA ARG A 180 1.63 4.24 14.52
C ARG A 180 0.91 5.01 13.42
N ASN A 181 1.54 6.03 12.83
CA ASN A 181 0.89 6.87 11.83
C ASN A 181 0.57 6.09 10.54
N HIS A 182 1.44 5.17 10.15
CA HIS A 182 1.23 4.32 8.97
C HIS A 182 0.11 3.30 9.22
N ALA A 183 0.08 2.69 10.41
CA ALA A 183 -1.00 1.78 10.79
C ALA A 183 -2.36 2.51 10.91
N LEU A 184 -2.37 3.71 11.50
CA LEU A 184 -3.56 4.54 11.60
C LEU A 184 -4.08 4.95 10.21
N ALA A 185 -3.20 5.30 9.27
CA ALA A 185 -3.60 5.59 7.89
C ALA A 185 -4.33 4.41 7.25
N CYS A 186 -3.83 3.18 7.42
CA CYS A 186 -4.52 1.97 6.98
C CYS A 186 -5.91 1.82 7.63
N LEU A 187 -6.03 2.03 8.94
CA LEU A 187 -7.31 1.90 9.64
C LEU A 187 -8.32 2.98 9.24
N VAL A 188 -7.86 4.20 8.96
CA VAL A 188 -8.71 5.28 8.41
C VAL A 188 -9.23 4.91 7.01
N GLU A 189 -8.38 4.33 6.17
CA GLU A 189 -8.80 3.87 4.85
C GLU A 189 -9.84 2.75 4.97
N ILE A 190 -9.62 1.77 5.85
CA ILE A 190 -10.62 0.73 6.16
C ILE A 190 -11.92 1.36 6.64
N ALA A 191 -11.87 2.29 7.59
CA ALA A 191 -13.06 2.96 8.13
C ALA A 191 -13.86 3.74 7.08
N SER A 192 -13.24 4.11 5.96
CA SER A 192 -13.86 4.87 4.87
C SER A 192 -14.54 3.99 3.83
N LEU A 193 -14.35 2.67 3.89
CA LEU A 193 -14.98 1.74 2.97
C LEU A 193 -16.48 1.59 3.24
N PRO A 194 -17.30 1.39 2.19
CA PRO A 194 -18.72 1.16 2.36
C PRO A 194 -18.97 -0.17 3.05
N ILE A 195 -19.78 -0.13 4.12
CA ILE A 195 -20.22 -1.30 4.88
C ILE A 195 -21.58 -1.73 4.35
N ASP A 196 -21.77 -3.02 4.05
CA ASP A 196 -23.09 -3.56 3.73
C ASP A 196 -23.97 -3.61 5.00
N PRO A 197 -25.08 -2.84 5.07
CA PRO A 197 -25.96 -2.86 6.22
C PRO A 197 -26.62 -4.22 6.50
N ASN A 198 -26.58 -5.17 5.56
CA ASN A 198 -27.12 -6.52 5.78
C ASN A 198 -26.06 -7.52 6.23
N ASN A 199 -24.77 -7.18 6.10
CA ASN A 199 -23.67 -8.04 6.51
C ASN A 199 -23.29 -7.80 7.98
N GLN A 200 -23.70 -8.69 8.87
CA GLN A 200 -23.40 -8.58 10.30
C GLN A 200 -21.92 -8.77 10.63
N ASP A 201 -21.21 -9.60 9.85
CA ASP A 201 -19.79 -9.87 10.08
C ASP A 201 -18.95 -8.62 9.78
N GLU A 202 -19.28 -7.90 8.70
CA GLU A 202 -18.71 -6.59 8.41
C GLU A 202 -18.92 -5.63 9.57
N LYS A 203 -20.16 -5.43 9.99
CA LYS A 203 -20.47 -4.52 11.10
C LYS A 203 -19.70 -4.87 12.36
N ASN A 204 -19.67 -6.14 12.74
CA ASN A 204 -18.98 -6.59 13.94
C ASN A 204 -17.48 -6.34 13.85
N LYS A 205 -16.85 -6.59 12.69
CA LYS A 205 -15.41 -6.33 12.51
C LYS A 205 -15.08 -4.83 12.54
N TYR A 206 -15.93 -3.98 11.98
CA TYR A 206 -15.75 -2.52 12.05
C TYR A 206 -15.95 -1.98 13.47
N LEU A 207 -16.98 -2.45 14.18
CA LEU A 207 -17.18 -2.09 15.59
C LEU A 207 -15.98 -2.51 16.44
N PHE A 208 -15.48 -3.72 16.24
CA PHE A 208 -14.26 -4.20 16.88
C PHE A 208 -13.06 -3.28 16.57
N MET A 209 -12.84 -2.93 15.30
CA MET A 209 -11.79 -2.00 14.91
C MET A 209 -11.90 -0.66 15.65
N LEU A 210 -13.09 -0.04 15.65
CA LEU A 210 -13.31 1.26 16.29
C LEU A 210 -13.10 1.19 17.81
N GLN A 211 -13.56 0.13 18.47
CA GLN A 211 -13.33 -0.10 19.90
C GLN A 211 -11.83 -0.18 20.20
N ARG A 212 -11.10 -1.03 19.47
CA ARG A 212 -9.66 -1.22 19.67
C ARG A 212 -8.85 0.05 19.42
N VAL A 213 -9.16 0.80 18.35
CA VAL A 213 -8.50 2.08 18.07
C VAL A 213 -8.79 3.09 19.17
N THR A 214 -10.02 3.16 19.67
CA THR A 214 -10.40 4.09 20.75
C THR A 214 -9.68 3.73 22.06
N GLU A 215 -9.57 2.45 22.40
CA GLU A 215 -8.82 1.96 23.55
C GLU A 215 -7.34 2.36 23.49
N GLU A 216 -6.68 2.13 22.35
CA GLU A 216 -5.27 2.50 22.17
C GLU A 216 -5.05 4.02 22.12
N LEU A 217 -5.97 4.78 21.52
CA LEU A 217 -5.87 6.25 21.54
C LEU A 217 -6.04 6.83 22.94
N ASN A 218 -6.96 6.26 23.75
CA ASN A 218 -7.15 6.67 25.14
C ASN A 218 -5.95 6.33 26.03
N SER A 219 -5.17 5.29 25.69
CA SER A 219 -3.94 4.97 26.43
C SER A 219 -2.80 5.93 26.10
N LEU A 220 -2.69 6.35 24.83
CA LEU A 220 -1.65 7.25 24.32
C LEU A 220 -1.91 8.72 24.66
N ILE A 221 -3.17 9.13 24.56
CA ILE A 221 -3.66 10.42 25.03
C ILE A 221 -4.64 10.06 26.13
N PRO A 222 -4.20 9.90 27.39
CA PRO A 222 -5.13 9.88 28.49
C PRO A 222 -5.97 11.13 28.30
N ILE A 223 -7.26 10.97 28.07
CA ILE A 223 -8.20 12.06 28.26
C ILE A 223 -8.18 12.30 29.76
N SER A 224 -7.11 12.93 30.24
CA SER A 224 -7.17 13.57 31.52
C SER A 224 -8.25 14.61 31.31
N ASN A 225 -9.36 14.41 32.00
CA ASN A 225 -10.36 15.45 32.19
C ASN A 225 -9.75 16.70 32.88
N GLU A 226 -8.43 16.73 33.10
CA GLU A 226 -7.61 17.75 33.73
C GLU A 226 -6.81 18.62 32.74
N ASP A 227 -6.76 18.28 31.44
CA ASP A 227 -6.05 19.12 30.46
C ASP A 227 -6.89 20.38 30.18
N GLU A 228 -6.57 21.49 30.86
CA GLU A 228 -7.31 22.76 30.82
C GLU A 228 -7.59 23.24 29.38
N LYS A 229 -6.69 22.95 28.43
CA LYS A 229 -6.87 23.30 27.01
C LYS A 229 -7.98 22.50 26.35
N VAL A 230 -8.11 21.21 26.66
CA VAL A 230 -9.18 20.34 26.15
C VAL A 230 -10.50 20.75 26.76
N GLN A 231 -10.54 21.06 28.07
CA GLN A 231 -11.75 21.59 28.71
C GLN A 231 -12.17 22.95 28.14
N GLN A 232 -11.22 23.86 27.89
CA GLN A 232 -11.51 25.15 27.26
C GLN A 232 -12.03 24.98 25.82
N MET A 233 -11.45 24.06 25.04
CA MET A 233 -11.96 23.75 23.71
C MET A 233 -13.37 23.15 23.76
N LEU A 234 -13.62 22.15 24.62
CA LEU A 234 -14.95 21.54 24.78
C LEU A 234 -15.99 22.56 25.29
N ALA A 235 -15.62 23.45 26.20
CA ALA A 235 -16.48 24.55 26.67
C ALA A 235 -16.79 25.55 25.55
N SER A 236 -15.79 25.89 24.71
CA SER A 236 -15.98 26.80 23.57
C SER A 236 -16.90 26.20 22.50
N VAL A 237 -16.81 24.89 22.25
CA VAL A 237 -17.67 24.15 21.31
C VAL A 237 -19.10 24.03 21.85
N LYS A 238 -19.27 23.69 23.13
CA LYS A 238 -20.60 23.68 23.78
C LYS A 238 -21.27 25.06 23.79
N LYS A 239 -20.49 26.14 23.96
CA LYS A 239 -20.99 27.52 23.91
C LYS A 239 -21.38 27.94 22.49
N LYS A 240 -20.65 27.48 21.46
CA LYS A 240 -21.01 27.71 20.05
C LYS A 240 -22.24 26.93 19.59
N ASN A 241 -22.41 25.70 20.08
CA ASN A 241 -23.50 24.82 19.65
C ASN A 241 -24.77 24.92 20.50
N ARG A 242 -24.82 25.83 21.48
CA ARG A 242 -25.99 26.04 22.35
C ARG A 242 -27.23 26.52 21.58
N ASN A 243 -27.04 27.16 20.42
CA ASN A 243 -28.11 27.65 19.56
C ASN A 243 -28.58 26.62 18.52
N VAL A 244 -28.05 25.38 18.55
CA VAL A 244 -28.34 24.33 17.56
C VAL A 244 -29.32 23.28 18.11
N PHE A 245 -29.60 23.30 19.41
CA PHE A 245 -30.50 22.35 20.08
C PHE A 245 -31.56 23.03 20.99
N GLU A 246 -31.85 24.30 20.75
CA GLU A 246 -33.13 24.93 21.17
C GLU A 246 -34.09 25.00 19.97
#